data_AF-A0A0A8WN23-F1
#
_entry.id   AF-A0A0A8WN23-F1
#
_cell.length_a   1.000
_cell.length_b   1.000
_cell.length_c   1.000
_cell.angle_alpha   90.00
_cell.angle_beta   90.00
_cell.angle_gamma   90.00
#
_symmetry.space_group_name_H-M   'P 1'
#
loop_
_entity.id
_entity.type
_entity.pdbx_description
1 polymer ?
#
loop_
_entity_poly.entity_id
_entity_poly.type
_entity_poly.pdbx_seq_one_letter_code
_entity_poly.pdbx_strand_id
1 'polypeptide(L)'
;MIEKILFVSDGIIAIMGNGNVPSGQMDSVVFDLAEYGVELRVSGVQIPVPVEALEHLEQAEGTNVHFYESDPYALVASYRGCIEISRDEILKLKGAWEYIQPHQ
;
A
#
# COMPACT_ATOMS: atom_id res chain seq x y z
N MET A 1 -12.50 6.90 1.35
CA MET A 1 -12.40 5.77 0.42
C MET A 1 -11.22 6.00 -0.51
N ILE A 2 -10.47 4.96 -0.88
CA ILE A 2 -9.44 5.05 -1.92
C ILE A 2 -10.14 5.21 -3.27
N GLU A 3 -9.71 6.20 -4.05
CA GLU A 3 -10.20 6.42 -5.42
C GLU A 3 -9.27 5.77 -6.45
N LYS A 4 -7.96 5.78 -6.18
CA LYS A 4 -6.97 5.22 -7.10
C LYS A 4 -5.72 4.75 -6.37
N ILE A 5 -5.15 3.65 -6.85
CA ILE A 5 -3.85 3.12 -6.42
C ILE A 5 -2.93 3.08 -7.64
N LEU A 6 -1.70 3.52 -7.48
CA LEU A 6 -0.64 3.44 -8.49
C LEU A 6 0.58 2.77 -7.86
N PHE A 7 1.12 1.77 -8.54
CA PHE A 7 2.40 1.16 -8.18
C PHE A 7 3.50 1.90 -8.95
N VAL A 8 4.52 2.35 -8.22
CA VAL A 8 5.69 3.05 -8.77
C VAL A 8 6.95 2.28 -8.39
N SER A 9 8.09 2.65 -8.99
CA SER A 9 9.36 1.92 -8.87
C SER A 9 9.81 1.63 -7.44
N ASP A 10 9.47 2.51 -6.51
CA ASP A 10 9.93 2.53 -5.12
C ASP A 10 8.76 2.61 -4.12
N GLY A 11 7.53 2.32 -4.57
CA GLY A 11 6.39 2.56 -3.70
C GLY A 11 5.00 2.38 -4.28
N ILE A 12 4.04 2.87 -3.49
CA ILE A 12 2.62 2.88 -3.78
C ILE A 12 2.12 4.31 -3.59
N ILE A 13 1.35 4.82 -4.55
CA ILE A 13 0.62 6.08 -4.41
C ILE A 13 -0.86 5.76 -4.24
N ALA A 14 -1.40 6.10 -3.08
CA ALA A 14 -2.83 6.00 -2.77
C ALA A 14 -3.47 7.39 -2.85
N ILE A 15 -4.40 7.55 -3.79
CA ILE A 15 -5.24 8.75 -3.93
C ILE A 15 -6.55 8.52 -3.20
N MET A 16 -6.78 9.32 -2.16
CA MET A 16 -7.92 9.26 -1.26
C MET A 16 -8.96 10.29 -1.67
N GLY A 17 -10.24 9.92 -1.64
CA GLY A 17 -11.32 10.90 -1.76
C GLY A 17 -11.31 11.92 -0.62
N ASN A 18 -11.71 13.16 -0.91
CA ASN A 18 -11.76 14.28 0.04
C ASN A 18 -12.25 13.87 1.45
N GLY A 19 -11.48 14.21 2.49
CA GLY A 19 -11.79 13.97 3.90
C GLY A 19 -11.53 12.55 4.39
N ASN A 20 -10.98 11.66 3.55
CA ASN A 20 -10.75 10.25 3.91
C ASN A 20 -9.29 9.87 4.07
N VAL A 21 -8.39 10.84 4.07
CA VAL A 21 -6.98 10.60 4.30
C VAL A 21 -6.77 10.31 5.78
N PRO A 22 -5.90 9.36 6.15
CA PRO A 22 -5.54 9.17 7.55
C PRO A 22 -5.05 10.48 8.17
N SER A 23 -5.71 10.91 9.24
CA SER A 23 -5.28 12.08 10.00
C SER A 23 -4.45 11.61 11.19
N GLY A 24 -3.20 12.06 11.27
CA GLY A 24 -2.28 11.71 12.35
C GLY A 24 -1.00 11.03 11.87
N GLN A 25 -0.24 10.52 12.85
CA GLN A 25 1.02 9.84 12.61
C GLN A 25 0.73 8.44 12.05
N MET A 26 1.14 8.20 10.81
CA MET A 26 1.00 6.90 10.16
C MET A 26 2.11 5.99 10.72
N ASP A 27 1.87 5.39 11.88
CA ASP A 27 2.88 4.56 12.56
C ASP A 27 2.57 3.06 12.53
N SER A 28 1.34 2.70 12.16
CA SER A 28 0.89 1.31 12.18
C SER A 28 0.58 0.84 10.76
N VAL A 29 1.41 -0.10 10.30
CA VAL A 29 1.15 -0.94 9.14
C VAL A 29 0.73 -2.32 9.62
N VAL A 30 -0.40 -2.82 9.12
CA VAL A 30 -0.80 -4.22 9.29
C VAL A 30 -0.97 -4.82 7.91
N PHE A 31 -0.66 -6.10 7.78
CA PHE A 31 -0.82 -6.84 6.54
C PHE A 31 -1.69 -8.05 6.77
N ASP A 32 -2.62 -8.28 5.86
CA ASP A 32 -3.49 -9.45 5.83
C ASP A 32 -3.23 -10.21 4.52
N LEU A 33 -3.17 -11.55 4.57
CA LEU A 33 -3.03 -12.36 3.36
C LEU A 33 -4.37 -12.44 2.61
N ALA A 34 -4.32 -12.35 1.28
CA ALA A 34 -5.47 -12.46 0.41
C ALA A 34 -5.22 -13.47 -0.72
N GLU A 35 -6.28 -13.98 -1.35
CA GLU A 35 -6.16 -14.95 -2.46
C GLU A 35 -5.31 -14.40 -3.61
N TYR A 36 -5.41 -13.09 -3.88
CA TYR A 36 -4.71 -12.40 -4.96
C TYR A 36 -3.34 -11.79 -4.56
N GLY A 37 -2.93 -11.91 -3.29
CA GLY A 37 -1.73 -11.28 -2.78
C GLY A 37 -1.87 -10.87 -1.31
N VAL A 38 -1.76 -9.58 -1.02
CA VAL A 38 -1.77 -9.04 0.35
C VAL A 38 -2.65 -7.80 0.43
N GLU A 39 -3.36 -7.64 1.54
CA GLU A 39 -4.03 -6.40 1.91
C GLU A 39 -3.17 -5.63 2.92
N LEU A 40 -2.72 -4.45 2.51
CA LEU A 40 -2.01 -3.51 3.35
C LEU A 40 -3.01 -2.60 4.08
N ARG A 41 -2.96 -2.56 5.40
CA ARG A 41 -3.79 -1.68 6.23
C ARG A 41 -2.94 -0.62 6.92
N VAL A 42 -3.09 0.63 6.49
CA VAL A 42 -2.41 1.79 7.07
C VAL A 42 -3.43 2.70 7.72
N SER A 43 -3.39 2.82 9.06
CA SER A 43 -4.29 3.72 9.80
C SER A 43 -5.78 3.56 9.43
N GLY A 44 -6.21 2.32 9.21
CA GLY A 44 -7.59 1.96 8.82
C GLY A 44 -7.89 2.00 7.31
N VAL A 45 -6.95 2.45 6.48
CA VAL A 45 -7.06 2.41 5.02
C VAL A 45 -6.55 1.07 4.50
N GLN A 46 -7.42 0.33 3.81
CA GLN A 46 -7.08 -0.94 3.16
C GLN A 46 -6.63 -0.71 1.71
N ILE A 47 -5.42 -1.12 1.39
CA ILE A 47 -4.75 -1.01 0.10
C ILE A 47 -4.53 -2.44 -0.39
N PRO A 48 -5.29 -2.93 -1.39
CA PRO A 48 -4.99 -4.20 -2.02
C PRO A 48 -3.67 -4.13 -2.78
N VAL A 49 -2.78 -5.09 -2.52
CA VAL A 49 -1.48 -5.24 -3.19
C VAL A 49 -1.44 -6.62 -3.87
N PRO A 50 -1.64 -6.66 -5.19
CA PRO A 50 -1.52 -7.90 -5.97
C PRO A 50 -0.13 -8.51 -5.86
N VAL A 51 -0.03 -9.82 -6.03
CA VAL A 51 1.26 -10.53 -5.97
C VAL A 51 2.29 -9.97 -6.97
N GLU A 52 1.87 -9.58 -8.17
CA GLU A 52 2.75 -9.01 -9.18
C GLU A 52 3.32 -7.66 -8.73
N ALA A 53 2.56 -6.90 -7.95
CA ALA A 53 3.05 -5.68 -7.34
C ALA A 53 4.03 -5.98 -6.19
N LEU A 54 3.80 -7.02 -5.38
CA LEU A 54 4.74 -7.45 -4.34
C LEU A 54 6.09 -7.86 -4.92
N GLU A 55 6.11 -8.58 -6.04
CA GLU A 55 7.35 -8.94 -6.73
C GLU A 55 8.13 -7.71 -7.20
N HIS A 56 7.42 -6.67 -7.64
CA HIS A 56 8.04 -5.41 -8.00
C HIS A 56 8.63 -4.68 -6.80
N LEU A 57 7.86 -4.61 -5.70
CA LEU A 57 8.25 -3.93 -4.47
C LEU A 57 9.40 -4.63 -3.72
N GLU A 58 9.56 -5.94 -3.90
CA GLU A 58 10.69 -6.72 -3.37
C GLU A 58 12.07 -6.20 -3.85
N GLN A 59 12.12 -5.66 -5.07
CA GLN A 59 13.35 -5.14 -5.68
C GLN A 59 13.77 -3.78 -5.10
N ALA A 60 12.87 -3.10 -4.36
CA ALA A 60 13.16 -1.84 -3.70
C ALA A 60 13.85 -2.07 -2.34
N GLU A 61 14.77 -1.19 -1.95
CA GLU A 61 15.41 -1.24 -0.63
C GLU A 61 14.41 -0.95 0.50
N GLY A 62 13.41 -0.12 0.22
CA GLY A 62 12.25 0.19 1.06
C GLY A 62 11.08 0.61 0.19
N THR A 63 9.86 0.34 0.63
CA THR A 63 8.63 0.65 -0.11
C THR A 63 7.91 1.80 0.56
N ASN A 64 7.79 2.94 -0.12
CA ASN A 64 7.06 4.08 0.41
C ASN A 64 5.59 4.05 -0.04
N VAL A 65 4.67 4.22 0.91
CA VAL A 65 3.25 4.35 0.62
C VAL A 65 2.85 5.80 0.81
N HIS A 66 2.66 6.51 -0.29
CA HIS A 66 2.33 7.93 -0.31
C HIS A 66 0.81 8.14 -0.38
N PHE A 67 0.31 9.02 0.49
CA PHE A 67 -1.10 9.38 0.54
C PHE A 67 -1.31 10.78 -0.03
N TYR A 68 -2.23 10.86 -0.97
CA TYR A 68 -2.69 12.10 -1.56
C TYR A 68 -4.20 12.24 -1.37
N GLU A 69 -4.67 13.47 -1.24
CA GLU A 69 -6.09 13.78 -1.22
C GLU A 69 -6.52 14.34 -2.57
N SER A 70 -7.58 13.77 -3.13
CA SER A 70 -8.28 14.35 -4.27
C SER A 70 -9.23 15.45 -3.78
N ASP A 71 -9.15 16.60 -4.46
CA ASP A 71 -10.12 17.69 -4.33
C ASP A 71 -10.75 17.89 -5.71
N PRO A 72 -12.09 17.83 -5.85
CA PRO A 72 -12.79 18.03 -7.12
C PRO A 72 -12.44 19.34 -7.84
N TYR A 73 -11.95 20.34 -7.11
CA TYR A 73 -11.59 21.65 -7.65
C TYR A 73 -10.09 21.87 -7.81
N ALA A 74 -9.26 20.90 -7.39
CA ALA A 74 -7.81 20.98 -7.54
C ALA A 74 -7.33 20.17 -8.75
N LEU A 75 -6.45 20.78 -9.55
CA LEU A 75 -5.79 20.10 -10.66
C LEU A 75 -4.78 19.04 -10.18
N VAL A 76 -4.21 19.24 -8.99
CA VAL A 76 -3.17 18.39 -8.41
C VAL A 76 -3.63 17.92 -7.04
N ALA A 77 -3.59 16.60 -6.83
CA ALA A 77 -3.92 16.00 -5.55
C ALA A 77 -2.93 16.48 -4.47
N SER A 78 -3.44 16.83 -3.30
CA SER A 78 -2.62 17.38 -2.21
C SER A 78 -1.88 16.26 -1.49
N TYR A 79 -0.55 16.37 -1.35
CA TYR A 79 0.23 15.40 -0.57
C TYR A 79 -0.12 15.51 0.92
N ARG A 80 -0.26 14.35 1.58
CA ARG A 80 -0.69 14.28 2.97
C ARG A 80 0.27 13.54 3.89
N GLY A 81 1.07 12.62 3.35
CA GLY A 81 2.08 11.89 4.13
C GLY A 81 2.53 10.62 3.44
N CYS A 82 3.49 9.94 4.06
CA CYS A 82 3.90 8.61 3.65
C CYS A 82 4.30 7.76 4.85
N ILE A 83 4.35 6.46 4.60
CA ILE A 83 4.88 5.46 5.52
C ILE A 83 5.81 4.54 4.75
N GLU A 84 6.93 4.19 5.36
CA GLU A 84 7.90 3.28 4.77
C GLU A 84 7.62 1.86 5.28
N ILE A 85 7.60 0.91 4.35
CA ILE A 85 7.52 -0.51 4.61
C ILE A 85 8.90 -1.09 4.32
N SER A 86 9.43 -1.82 5.29
CA SER A 86 10.74 -2.44 5.15
C SER A 86 10.69 -3.60 4.14
N ARG A 87 11.78 -3.80 3.40
CA ARG A 87 11.92 -4.94 2.49
C ARG A 87 11.70 -6.29 3.19
N ASP A 88 12.15 -6.41 4.44
CA ASP A 88 11.97 -7.62 5.24
C ASP A 88 10.50 -7.96 5.48
N GLU A 89 9.63 -6.96 5.65
CA GLU A 89 8.19 -7.18 5.77
C GLU A 89 7.58 -7.67 4.45
N ILE A 90 7.94 -7.03 3.33
CA ILE A 90 7.50 -7.46 1.99
C ILE A 90 7.90 -8.92 1.72
N LEU A 91 9.15 -9.30 2.03
CA LEU A 91 9.65 -10.66 1.86
C LEU A 91 8.90 -11.67 2.74
N LYS A 92 8.63 -11.34 4.01
CA LYS A 92 7.85 -12.21 4.91
C LYS A 92 6.45 -12.47 4.37
N LEU A 93 5.80 -11.44 3.83
CA LEU A 93 4.44 -11.52 3.33
C LEU A 93 4.37 -12.35 2.05
N LYS A 94 5.29 -12.11 1.12
CA LYS A 94 5.40 -12.92 -0.09
C LYS A 94 5.64 -14.39 0.25
N GLY A 95 6.60 -14.68 1.12
CA GLY A 95 6.86 -16.07 1.56
C GLY A 95 5.66 -16.71 2.27
N ALA A 96 4.92 -15.94 3.08
CA ALA A 96 3.70 -16.43 3.72
C ALA A 96 2.57 -16.70 2.70
N TRP A 97 2.42 -15.85 1.69
CA TRP A 97 1.46 -16.04 0.60
C TRP A 97 1.81 -17.27 -0.26
N GLU A 98 3.08 -17.41 -0.66
CA GLU A 98 3.57 -18.58 -1.41
C GLU A 98 3.41 -19.89 -0.64
N TYR A 99 3.47 -19.85 0.70
CA TYR A 99 3.27 -21.02 1.55
C TYR A 99 1.79 -21.45 1.66
N ILE A 100 0.83 -20.53 1.50
CA ILE A 100 -0.60 -20.85 1.53
C ILE A 100 -1.16 -21.22 0.14
N GLN A 101 -0.48 -20.83 -0.93
CA GLN A 101 -0.80 -21.17 -2.32
C GLN A 101 -0.46 -22.60 -2.81
N PRO A 102 0.39 -23.45 -2.21
CA PRO A 102 0.88 -24.67 -2.85
C PRO A 102 -0.15 -25.82 -2.83
N HIS A 103 -1.41 -25.55 -2.46
CA HIS A 103 -2.48 -26.54 -2.32
C HIS A 103 -3.75 -26.21 -3.13
N GLN A 104 -3.66 -25.33 -4.15
CA GLN A 104 -4.74 -25.14 -5.14
C GLN A 104 -4.34 -25.60 -6.52
#